data_AF-A0A316S1H5-F1
#
_entry.id   AF-A0A316S1H5-F1
#
_cell.length_a   1.000
_cell.length_b   1.000
_cell.length_c   1.000
_cell.angle_alpha   90.00
_cell.angle_beta   90.00
_cell.angle_gamma   90.00
#
_symmetry.space_group_name_H-M   'P 1'
#
loop_
_entity.id
_entity.type
_entity.pdbx_description
1 polymer ?
#
loop_
_entity_poly.entity_id
_entity_poly.type
_entity_poly.pdbx_seq_one_letter_code
_entity_poly.pdbx_strand_id
1 'polypeptide(L)'
;MYSAALHCEASKILIIADGAAFGPEMEAVHALGRFKDIELFLPESFEWLVLRSGLFEDNETRKMLERPANYIDSERFFSWEQFFTHELIEKTAHSYLAYQKSSLNNAYLEDRSVAAIVKGMPDLGIEAPK
;
A
#
# COMPACT_ATOMS: atom_id res chain seq x y z
N MET A 1 12.41 -6.09 11.91
CA MET A 1 11.75 -7.00 10.93
C MET A 1 12.64 -8.21 10.61
N TYR A 2 13.93 -8.00 10.34
CA TYR A 2 14.99 -8.98 10.15
C TYR A 2 14.97 -10.12 11.17
N SER A 3 14.93 -9.81 12.47
CA SER A 3 14.92 -10.83 13.53
C SER A 3 13.71 -11.76 13.42
N ALA A 4 12.53 -11.20 13.13
CA ALA A 4 11.32 -12.00 12.92
C ALA A 4 11.44 -12.89 11.67
N ALA A 5 12.00 -12.37 10.58
CA ALA A 5 12.21 -13.15 9.35
C ALA A 5 13.27 -14.26 9.53
N LEU A 6 14.34 -14.00 10.29
CA LEU A 6 15.39 -14.98 10.60
C LEU A 6 14.84 -16.16 11.39
N HIS A 7 14.03 -15.90 12.41
CA HIS A 7 13.47 -16.93 13.30
C HIS A 7 12.15 -17.53 12.80
N CYS A 8 11.65 -17.09 11.64
CA CYS A 8 10.47 -17.69 11.03
C CYS A 8 10.84 -19.07 10.45
N GLU A 9 10.05 -20.11 10.73
CA GLU A 9 10.27 -21.44 10.16
C GLU A 9 9.87 -21.52 8.67
N ALA A 10 9.09 -20.56 8.17
CA ALA A 10 8.69 -20.53 6.77
C ALA A 10 9.89 -20.29 5.85
N SER A 11 9.94 -21.06 4.76
CA SER A 11 10.92 -20.89 3.68
C SER A 11 10.55 -19.73 2.75
N LYS A 12 9.24 -19.47 2.59
CA LYS A 12 8.70 -18.34 1.83
C LYS A 12 8.07 -17.31 2.75
N ILE A 13 8.51 -16.06 2.66
CA ILE A 13 8.12 -14.98 3.57
C ILE A 13 7.74 -13.75 2.75
N LEU A 14 6.52 -13.25 2.92
CA LEU A 14 6.15 -11.90 2.48
C LEU A 14 6.44 -10.93 3.63
N ILE A 15 7.24 -9.92 3.36
CA ILE A 15 7.49 -8.80 4.27
C ILE A 15 6.70 -7.60 3.78
N ILE A 16 5.80 -7.11 4.65
CA ILE A 16 5.07 -5.86 4.46
C ILE A 16 5.63 -4.83 5.42
N ALA A 17 6.18 -3.73 4.91
CA ALA A 17 6.81 -2.71 5.73
C ALA A 17 6.68 -1.32 5.10
N ASP A 18 6.84 -0.30 5.95
CA ASP A 18 7.07 1.08 5.50
C ASP A 18 8.50 1.22 4.97
N GLY A 19 8.69 1.97 3.88
CA GLY A 19 9.99 2.15 3.24
C GLY A 19 11.04 2.80 4.15
N ALA A 20 10.65 3.77 4.98
CA ALA A 20 11.55 4.42 5.93
C ALA A 20 11.93 3.49 7.08
N ALA A 21 11.01 2.60 7.51
CA ALA A 21 11.31 1.56 8.49
C ALA A 21 12.18 0.43 7.93
N PHE A 22 12.09 0.15 6.61
CA PHE A 22 12.86 -0.89 5.94
C PHE A 22 14.34 -0.51 5.75
N GLY A 23 14.62 0.76 5.40
CA GLY A 23 15.96 1.24 5.05
C GLY A 23 17.10 0.78 5.97
N PRO A 24 16.98 0.90 7.31
CA PRO A 24 18.01 0.46 8.25
C PRO A 24 18.29 -1.05 8.25
N GLU A 25 17.32 -1.89 7.85
CA GLU A 25 17.44 -3.35 7.86
C GLU A 25 17.67 -3.94 6.45
N MET A 26 17.74 -3.09 5.41
CA MET A 26 17.81 -3.51 4.01
C MET A 26 18.97 -4.48 3.73
N GLU A 27 20.17 -4.19 4.22
CA GLU A 27 21.33 -5.08 4.04
C GLU A 27 21.10 -6.46 4.66
N ALA A 28 20.56 -6.49 5.88
CA ALA A 28 20.34 -7.70 6.63
C ALA A 28 19.23 -8.58 6.01
N VAL A 29 18.13 -7.95 5.56
CA VAL A 29 17.06 -8.65 4.82
C VAL A 29 17.55 -9.15 3.46
N HIS A 30 18.37 -8.37 2.76
CA HIS A 30 18.97 -8.81 1.50
C HIS A 30 19.87 -10.05 1.70
N ALA A 31 20.65 -10.10 2.78
CA ALA A 31 21.48 -11.26 3.11
C ALA A 31 20.64 -12.51 3.44
N LEU A 32 19.50 -12.35 4.11
CA LEU A 32 18.56 -13.46 4.38
C LEU A 32 18.00 -14.10 3.10
N GLY A 33 17.84 -13.32 2.03
CA GLY A 33 17.38 -13.80 0.72
C GLY A 33 18.26 -14.90 0.10
N ARG A 34 19.47 -15.14 0.64
CA ARG A 34 20.34 -16.27 0.24
C ARG A 34 19.86 -17.62 0.79
N PHE A 35 19.01 -17.60 1.81
CA PHE A 35 18.57 -18.79 2.54
C PHE A 35 17.05 -18.95 2.58
N LYS A 36 16.30 -17.87 2.32
CA LYS A 36 14.84 -17.80 2.36
C LYS A 36 14.33 -17.12 1.10
N ASP A 37 13.18 -17.57 0.62
CA ASP A 37 12.42 -16.93 -0.45
C ASP A 37 11.67 -15.73 0.16
N ILE A 38 12.17 -14.52 -0.09
CA ILE A 38 11.66 -13.29 0.52
C ILE A 38 11.04 -12.43 -0.56
N GLU A 39 9.74 -12.18 -0.43
CA GLU A 39 9.02 -11.17 -1.20
C GLU A 39 8.86 -9.90 -0.36
N LEU A 40 9.13 -8.75 -0.96
CA LEU A 40 8.99 -7.45 -0.32
C LEU A 40 7.79 -6.72 -0.90
N PHE A 41 6.85 -6.32 -0.04
CA PHE A 41 5.77 -5.43 -0.38
C PHE A 41 5.89 -4.14 0.45
N LEU A 42 6.34 -3.07 -0.22
CA LEU A 42 6.56 -1.77 0.38
C LEU A 42 5.60 -0.75 -0.25
N PRO A 43 4.29 -0.81 0.04
CA PRO A 43 3.35 0.16 -0.52
C PRO A 43 3.63 1.56 0.01
N GLU A 44 3.46 2.58 -0.82
CA GLU A 44 3.62 3.98 -0.44
C GLU A 44 2.66 4.37 0.69
N SER A 45 1.39 3.95 0.59
CA SER A 45 0.41 3.95 1.67
C SER A 45 -0.80 3.08 1.31
N PHE A 46 -1.68 2.83 2.28
CA PHE A 46 -2.97 2.19 1.99
C PHE A 46 -3.84 3.05 1.07
N GLU A 47 -3.88 4.36 1.30
CA GLU A 47 -4.72 5.28 0.52
C GLU A 47 -4.28 5.36 -0.94
N TRP A 48 -2.97 5.27 -1.20
CA TRP A 48 -2.44 5.16 -2.56
C TRP A 48 -2.96 3.89 -3.27
N LEU A 49 -2.99 2.74 -2.58
CA LEU A 49 -3.54 1.50 -3.13
C LEU A 49 -5.02 1.64 -3.47
N VAL A 50 -5.80 2.28 -2.59
CA VAL A 50 -7.23 2.53 -2.81
C VAL A 50 -7.44 3.47 -4.00
N LEU A 51 -6.70 4.57 -4.10
CA LEU A 51 -6.79 5.49 -5.24
C LEU A 51 -6.41 4.81 -6.56
N ARG A 52 -5.45 3.88 -6.53
CA ARG A 52 -5.00 3.11 -7.70
C ARG A 52 -5.94 1.96 -8.08
N SER A 53 -6.74 1.45 -7.15
CA SER A 53 -7.57 0.23 -7.28
C SER A 53 -8.63 0.22 -8.39
N GLY A 54 -8.86 1.34 -9.06
CA GLY A 54 -9.92 1.49 -10.04
C GLY A 54 -11.33 1.51 -9.43
N LEU A 55 -11.45 1.56 -8.10
CA LEU A 55 -12.71 1.83 -7.39
C LEU A 55 -13.35 3.16 -7.82
N PHE A 56 -12.52 4.09 -8.30
CA PHE A 56 -12.95 5.37 -8.83
C PHE A 56 -12.64 5.41 -10.33
N GLU A 57 -13.66 5.59 -11.16
CA GLU A 57 -13.50 5.82 -12.60
C GLU A 57 -13.05 7.26 -12.88
N ASP A 58 -11.83 7.62 -12.45
CA ASP A 58 -11.32 8.98 -12.56
C ASP A 58 -9.95 9.05 -13.25
N ASN A 59 -9.91 9.73 -14.39
CA ASN A 59 -8.68 9.96 -15.16
C ASN A 59 -7.73 10.96 -14.48
N GLU A 60 -8.25 11.91 -13.70
CA GLU A 60 -7.39 12.90 -13.04
C GLU A 60 -6.61 12.26 -11.89
N THR A 61 -7.25 11.40 -11.10
CA THR A 61 -6.56 10.57 -10.09
C THR A 61 -5.43 9.74 -10.71
N ARG A 62 -5.65 9.11 -11.87
CA ARG A 62 -4.59 8.33 -12.54
C ARG A 62 -3.39 9.19 -12.93
N LYS A 63 -3.63 10.36 -13.53
CA LYS A 63 -2.55 11.30 -13.89
C LYS A 63 -1.78 11.78 -12.66
N MET A 64 -2.47 12.05 -11.57
CA MET A 64 -1.86 12.42 -10.29
C MET A 64 -0.98 11.29 -9.76
N LEU A 65 -1.47 10.04 -9.75
CA LEU A 65 -0.72 8.88 -9.28
C LEU A 65 0.50 8.54 -10.15
N GLU A 66 0.49 8.88 -11.44
CA GLU A 66 1.64 8.72 -12.34
C GLU A 66 2.76 9.71 -12.05
N ARG A 67 2.43 10.92 -11.57
CA ARG A 67 3.40 11.99 -11.29
C ARG A 67 3.08 12.73 -9.99
N PRO A 68 3.03 12.04 -8.83
CA PRO A 68 2.57 12.62 -7.58
C PRO A 68 3.43 13.81 -7.12
N ALA A 69 4.74 13.78 -7.43
CA ALA A 69 5.66 14.88 -7.14
C ALA A 69 5.27 16.23 -7.78
N ASN A 70 4.47 16.23 -8.85
CA ASN A 70 3.97 17.47 -9.46
C ASN A 70 2.77 18.08 -8.70
N TYR A 71 2.13 17.29 -7.84
CA TYR A 71 0.90 17.66 -7.12
C TYR A 71 1.14 17.82 -5.62
N ILE A 72 2.15 17.12 -5.08
CA ILE A 72 2.55 17.24 -3.68
C ILE A 72 3.17 18.62 -3.47
N ASP A 73 2.38 19.52 -2.88
CA ASP A 73 2.88 20.76 -2.31
C ASP A 73 3.53 20.44 -0.95
N SER A 74 4.87 20.46 -0.91
CA SER A 74 5.64 20.16 0.30
C SER A 74 5.40 21.16 1.43
N GLU A 75 4.82 22.34 1.15
CA GLU A 75 4.38 23.28 2.19
C GLU A 75 3.09 22.79 2.86
N ARG A 76 2.22 22.10 2.12
CA ARG A 76 0.93 21.62 2.60
C ARG A 76 0.99 20.22 3.19
N PHE A 77 1.80 19.33 2.61
CA PHE A 77 1.89 17.93 3.00
C PHE A 77 3.33 17.55 3.32
N PHE A 78 3.55 17.08 4.56
CA PHE A 78 4.89 16.67 5.02
C PHE A 78 5.33 15.33 4.42
N SER A 79 4.37 14.47 4.04
CA SER A 79 4.65 13.16 3.47
C SER A 79 3.68 12.81 2.35
N TRP A 80 4.08 11.84 1.52
CA TRP A 80 3.23 11.27 0.48
C TRP A 80 1.98 10.63 1.07
N GLU A 81 2.11 9.96 2.23
CA GLU A 81 0.97 9.40 2.95
C GLU A 81 -0.08 10.48 3.29
N GLN A 82 0.34 11.63 3.84
CA GLN A 82 -0.59 12.72 4.16
C GLN A 82 -1.30 13.25 2.91
N PHE A 83 -0.57 13.38 1.80
CA PHE A 83 -1.14 13.79 0.53
C PHE A 83 -2.19 12.78 0.04
N PHE A 84 -1.87 11.49 -0.03
CA PHE A 84 -2.84 10.48 -0.50
C PHE A 84 -4.03 10.31 0.45
N THR A 85 -3.82 10.46 1.77
CA THR A 85 -4.93 10.52 2.73
C THR A 85 -5.86 11.69 2.41
N HIS A 86 -5.33 12.89 2.20
CA HIS A 86 -6.13 14.06 1.86
C HIS A 86 -6.91 13.85 0.56
N GLU A 87 -6.24 13.43 -0.51
CA GLU A 87 -6.88 13.18 -1.80
C GLU A 87 -8.00 12.14 -1.71
N LEU A 88 -7.78 11.05 -0.96
CA LEU A 88 -8.81 10.02 -0.79
C LEU A 88 -10.01 10.50 0.03
N ILE A 89 -9.78 11.28 1.09
CA ILE A 89 -10.86 11.87 1.90
C ILE A 89 -11.71 12.80 1.03
N GLU A 90 -11.09 13.76 0.34
CA GLU A 90 -11.80 14.71 -0.53
C GLU A 90 -12.57 13.99 -1.63
N LYS A 91 -11.94 12.99 -2.26
CA LYS A 91 -12.55 12.24 -3.36
C LYS A 91 -13.77 11.42 -2.93
N THR A 92 -13.74 10.90 -1.71
CA THR A 92 -14.80 10.03 -1.18
C THR A 92 -15.79 10.76 -0.30
N ALA A 93 -15.59 12.07 -0.10
CA ALA A 93 -16.50 12.93 0.64
C ALA A 93 -17.93 12.80 0.10
N HIS A 94 -18.88 12.65 1.01
CA HIS A 94 -20.30 12.50 0.69
C HIS A 94 -20.67 11.29 -0.19
N SER A 95 -19.79 10.27 -0.26
CA SER A 95 -20.06 9.01 -0.94
C SER A 95 -20.21 7.83 0.03
N TYR A 96 -20.77 6.72 -0.44
CA TYR A 96 -20.81 5.47 0.34
C TYR A 96 -19.41 4.92 0.66
N LEU A 97 -18.37 5.35 -0.09
CA LEU A 97 -16.96 5.01 0.11
C LEU A 97 -16.22 6.03 0.99
N ALA A 98 -16.93 6.93 1.70
CA ALA A 98 -16.30 7.94 2.56
C ALA A 98 -15.18 7.32 3.42
N TYR A 99 -13.96 7.82 3.21
CA TYR A 99 -12.76 7.32 3.86
C TYR A 99 -12.46 8.09 5.15
N GLN A 100 -12.06 7.37 6.20
CA GLN A 100 -11.57 7.95 7.44
C GLN A 100 -10.36 7.15 7.90
N LYS A 101 -9.23 7.83 8.13
CA LYS A 101 -7.96 7.18 8.50
C LYS A 101 -8.04 6.46 9.85
N SER A 102 -8.84 6.97 10.79
CA SER A 102 -9.02 6.38 12.11
C SER A 102 -9.94 5.16 12.12
N SER A 103 -10.81 5.01 11.12
CA SER A 103 -11.82 3.94 11.07
C SER A 103 -12.20 3.64 9.62
N LEU A 104 -11.75 2.48 9.13
CA LEU A 104 -12.05 2.07 7.75
C LEU A 104 -13.56 1.82 7.57
N ASN A 105 -14.13 2.41 6.54
CA ASN A 105 -15.52 2.18 6.16
C ASN A 105 -15.72 0.73 5.69
N ASN A 106 -16.76 0.06 6.17
CA ASN A 106 -17.08 -1.34 5.85
C ASN A 106 -17.22 -1.60 4.35
N ALA A 107 -17.57 -0.59 3.55
CA ALA A 107 -17.63 -0.71 2.10
C ALA A 107 -16.28 -1.12 1.47
N TYR A 108 -15.14 -0.85 2.13
CA TYR A 108 -13.81 -1.30 1.70
C TYR A 108 -13.53 -2.77 2.03
N LEU A 109 -14.31 -3.38 2.92
CA LEU A 109 -14.21 -4.80 3.28
C LEU A 109 -15.11 -5.70 2.42
N GLU A 110 -16.00 -5.11 1.61
CA GLU A 110 -16.83 -5.86 0.67
C GLU A 110 -15.99 -6.48 -0.45
N ASP A 111 -16.36 -7.69 -0.89
CA ASP A 111 -15.62 -8.46 -1.92
C ASP A 111 -15.31 -7.64 -3.18
N ARG A 112 -16.25 -6.80 -3.61
CA ARG A 112 -16.06 -5.92 -4.77
C ARG A 112 -14.89 -4.96 -4.57
N SER A 113 -14.84 -4.30 -3.41
CA SER A 113 -13.81 -3.31 -3.10
C SER A 113 -12.47 -3.97 -2.85
N VAL A 114 -12.46 -5.08 -2.12
CA VAL A 114 -11.27 -5.89 -1.89
C VAL A 114 -10.71 -6.38 -3.23
N ALA A 115 -11.54 -6.94 -4.11
CA ALA A 115 -11.10 -7.41 -5.42
C ALA A 115 -10.52 -6.30 -6.29
N ALA A 116 -11.11 -5.09 -6.26
CA ALA A 116 -10.58 -3.94 -6.98
C ALA A 116 -9.20 -3.52 -6.45
N ILE A 117 -9.04 -3.44 -5.12
CA ILE A 117 -7.77 -3.09 -4.47
C ILE A 117 -6.69 -4.14 -4.76
N VAL A 118 -7.02 -5.42 -4.57
CA VAL A 118 -6.08 -6.54 -4.82
C VAL A 118 -5.66 -6.59 -6.29
N LYS A 119 -6.56 -6.32 -7.25
CA LYS A 119 -6.20 -6.24 -8.67
C LYS A 119 -5.19 -5.14 -8.97
N GLY A 120 -5.16 -4.08 -8.15
CA GLY A 120 -4.18 -3.00 -8.23
C GLY A 120 -2.84 -3.29 -7.56
N MET A 121 -2.69 -4.42 -6.86
CA MET A 121 -1.44 -4.81 -6.19
C MET A 121 -0.48 -5.50 -7.17
N PRO A 122 0.85 -5.42 -6.97
CA PRO A 122 1.78 -6.26 -7.71
C PRO A 122 1.52 -7.75 -7.41
N ASP A 123 1.99 -8.63 -8.29
CA ASP A 123 2.00 -10.07 -7.98
C ASP A 123 2.95 -10.32 -6.81
N LEU A 124 2.39 -10.67 -5.66
CA LEU A 124 3.14 -10.95 -4.43
C LEU A 124 3.54 -12.42 -4.32
N GLY A 125 3.24 -13.25 -5.33
CA GLY A 125 3.51 -14.68 -5.29
C GLY A 125 2.74 -15.41 -4.17
N ILE A 126 1.64 -14.82 -3.69
CA ILE A 126 0.73 -15.42 -2.72
C ILE A 126 -0.46 -16.00 -3.48
N GLU A 127 -0.52 -17.33 -3.54
CA GLU A 127 -1.73 -17.99 -4.00
C GLU A 127 -2.82 -17.80 -2.94
N ALA A 128 -4.02 -17.41 -3.37
CA ALA A 128 -5.18 -17.36 -2.48
C ALA A 128 -5.38 -18.76 -1.85
N PRO A 129 -5.69 -18.85 -0.56
CA PRO A 129 -6.04 -20.13 0.05
C PRO A 129 -7.22 -20.74 -0.73
N LYS A 130 -7.07 -22.01 -1.10
CA LYS A 130 -8.12 -22.80 -1.76
C LYS A 130 -9.32 -23.01 -0.85
#